data_AF-A0A427A050-F1
#
_entry.id   AF-A0A427A050-F1
#
_cell.length_a   1.000
_cell.length_b   1.000
_cell.length_c   1.000
_cell.angle_alpha   90.00
_cell.angle_beta   90.00
_cell.angle_gamma   90.00
#
_symmetry.space_group_name_H-M   'P 1'
#
loop_
_entity.id
_entity.type
_entity.pdbx_description
1 polymer ?
#
loop_
_entity_poly.entity_id
_entity_poly.type
_entity_poly.pdbx_seq_one_letter_code
_entity_poly.pdbx_strand_id
1 'polypeptide(L)'
;MKIALGSARGLAYLHHDCTPRIVHRDIKSSNILLDRSLEPHVSDFGLAKLLVDDDDAHVTTVLNTLEEENRLEEIVDEKCGNVDAEAVEAILDIAEMCTDANPDERPSMSRVLQMLEEEIMSPCLSDFYEPHLDI
;
A
#
# COMPACT_ATOMS: atom_id res chain seq x y z
N MET A 1 -10.33 -3.49 3.67
CA MET A 1 -8.89 -3.15 3.55
C MET A 1 -8.61 -1.63 3.68
N LYS A 2 -9.17 -0.95 4.70
CA LYS A 2 -9.11 0.53 4.79
C LYS A 2 -7.75 1.09 5.22
N ILE A 3 -7.07 0.41 6.14
CA ILE A 3 -5.82 0.87 6.74
C ILE A 3 -4.69 0.94 5.70
N ALA A 4 -4.52 -0.12 4.91
CA ALA A 4 -3.52 -0.17 3.84
C ALA A 4 -3.76 0.93 2.80
N LEU A 5 -5.01 1.09 2.35
CA LEU A 5 -5.39 2.11 1.38
C LEU A 5 -5.12 3.53 1.89
N GLY A 6 -5.57 3.86 3.11
CA GLY A 6 -5.35 5.20 3.66
C GLY A 6 -3.88 5.49 3.97
N SER A 7 -3.11 4.46 4.36
CA SER A 7 -1.64 4.59 4.52
C SER A 7 -0.96 4.88 3.18
N ALA A 8 -1.35 4.16 2.12
CA ALA A 8 -0.85 4.38 0.75
C ALA A 8 -1.20 5.78 0.24
N ARG A 9 -2.41 6.28 0.52
CA ARG A 9 -2.82 7.67 0.22
C ARG A 9 -1.93 8.70 0.92
N GLY A 10 -1.70 8.52 2.22
CA GLY A 10 -0.82 9.41 2.98
C GLY A 10 0.59 9.45 2.41
N LEU A 11 1.13 8.29 2.03
CA LEU A 11 2.47 8.20 1.45
C LEU A 11 2.55 8.73 0.00
N ALA A 12 1.52 8.52 -0.81
CA ALA A 12 1.41 9.11 -2.15
C ALA A 12 1.38 10.65 -2.07
N TYR A 13 0.61 11.21 -1.14
CA TYR A 13 0.56 12.66 -0.91
C TYR A 13 1.94 13.24 -0.56
N LEU A 14 2.71 12.57 0.29
CA LEU A 14 4.08 13.00 0.64
C LEU A 14 5.01 12.98 -0.58
N HIS A 15 4.90 11.97 -1.42
CA HIS A 15 5.81 11.74 -2.54
C HIS A 15 5.47 12.57 -3.79
N HIS A 16 4.20 12.90 -4.01
CA HIS A 16 3.73 13.48 -5.27
C HIS A 16 3.07 14.85 -5.12
N ASP A 17 2.36 15.10 -4.02
CA ASP A 17 1.54 16.32 -3.86
C ASP A 17 2.23 17.38 -3.00
N CYS A 18 3.17 16.98 -2.14
CA CYS A 18 3.97 17.91 -1.34
C CYS A 18 5.05 18.59 -2.19
N THR A 19 5.22 19.90 -2.01
CA THR A 19 6.31 20.69 -2.60
C THR A 19 7.07 21.44 -1.50
N PRO A 20 8.35 21.11 -1.23
CA PRO A 20 9.14 20.03 -1.84
C PRO A 20 8.63 18.63 -1.49
N ARG A 21 8.93 17.63 -2.34
CA ARG A 21 8.55 16.23 -2.11
C ARG A 21 9.16 15.72 -0.80
N ILE A 22 8.43 14.91 -0.05
CA ILE A 22 8.85 14.42 1.27
C ILE A 22 9.03 12.91 1.21
N VAL A 23 10.22 12.40 1.57
CA VAL A 23 10.46 10.96 1.76
C VAL A 23 10.47 10.65 3.25
N HIS A 24 9.59 9.77 3.71
CA HIS A 24 9.43 9.47 5.13
C HIS A 24 10.59 8.68 5.75
N ARG A 25 11.12 7.69 5.03
CA ARG A 25 12.25 6.80 5.40
C ARG A 25 12.09 5.91 6.65
N ASP A 26 10.93 5.90 7.29
CA ASP A 26 10.65 5.05 8.48
C ASP A 26 9.19 4.61 8.49
N ILE A 27 8.73 4.06 7.36
CA ILE A 27 7.38 3.51 7.25
C ILE A 27 7.37 2.12 7.89
N LYS A 28 6.59 2.00 8.97
CA LYS A 28 6.33 0.77 9.71
C LYS A 28 4.95 0.85 10.35
N SER A 29 4.36 -0.29 10.72
CA SER A 29 3.01 -0.35 11.30
C SER A 29 2.84 0.50 12.57
N SER A 30 3.87 0.60 13.42
CA SER A 30 3.82 1.45 14.63
C SER A 30 3.78 2.95 14.33
N ASN A 31 4.14 3.35 13.10
CA ASN A 31 4.13 4.74 12.63
C ASN A 31 2.87 5.07 11.82
N ILE A 32 1.96 4.10 11.65
CA ILE A 32 0.60 4.32 11.12
C ILE A 32 -0.35 4.39 12.31
N LEU A 33 -0.77 5.60 12.65
CA LEU A 33 -1.70 5.83 13.76
C LEU A 33 -3.14 5.70 13.27
N LEU A 34 -4.01 5.13 14.09
CA LEU A 34 -5.44 5.08 13.83
C LEU A 34 -6.17 6.09 14.71
N ASP A 35 -7.07 6.86 14.12
CA ASP A 35 -7.96 7.74 14.87
C ASP A 35 -9.20 6.99 15.40
N ARG A 36 -10.16 7.74 15.98
CA ARG A 36 -11.39 7.16 16.55
C ARG A 36 -12.33 6.53 15.50
N SER A 37 -12.17 6.89 14.23
CA SER A 37 -12.89 6.33 13.09
C SER A 37 -12.15 5.16 12.43
N LEU A 38 -10.99 4.76 12.97
CA LEU A 38 -10.06 3.80 12.36
C LEU A 38 -9.47 4.30 11.03
N GLU A 39 -9.38 5.62 10.86
CA GLU A 39 -8.72 6.22 9.71
C GLU A 39 -7.20 6.27 9.96
N PRO A 40 -6.39 5.75 9.02
CA PRO A 40 -4.94 5.70 9.17
C PRO A 40 -4.28 7.05 8.89
N HIS A 41 -3.27 7.37 9.69
CA HIS A 41 -2.48 8.60 9.59
C HIS A 41 -0.99 8.26 9.69
N VAL A 42 -0.21 8.71 8.71
CA VAL A 42 1.25 8.57 8.71
C VAL A 42 1.84 9.51 9.77
N SER A 43 2.75 9.00 10.59
CA SER A 43 3.36 9.71 11.72
C SER A 43 4.86 9.42 11.85
N ASP A 44 5.55 10.15 12.73
CA ASP A 44 6.98 10.04 13.00
C ASP A 44 7.89 10.41 11.82
N PHE A 45 7.88 11.71 11.50
CA PHE A 45 8.74 12.32 10.49
C PHE A 45 10.17 12.60 11.00
N GLY A 46 10.60 11.98 12.12
CA GLY A 46 11.93 12.20 12.70
C GLY A 46 13.08 11.85 11.74
N LEU A 47 12.81 10.93 10.81
CA LEU A 47 13.72 10.55 9.72
C LEU A 47 13.25 11.08 8.36
N ALA A 48 12.30 12.00 8.25
CA ALA A 48 11.88 12.48 6.93
C ALA A 48 12.96 13.34 6.24
N LYS A 49 12.99 13.36 4.91
CA LYS A 49 13.85 14.24 4.09
C LYS A 49 13.01 14.97 3.04
N LEU A 50 13.28 16.27 2.87
CA LEU A 50 12.75 17.06 1.77
C LEU A 50 13.64 16.87 0.53
N LEU A 51 13.04 16.60 -0.62
CA LEU A 51 13.72 16.55 -1.91
C LEU A 51 13.60 17.93 -2.56
N VAL A 52 14.70 18.69 -2.52
CA VAL A 52 14.78 20.06 -3.02
C VAL A 52 15.22 20.15 -4.49
N ASP A 53 15.71 19.04 -5.06
CA ASP A 53 16.14 18.92 -6.47
C ASP A 53 15.60 17.60 -7.08
N ASP A 54 15.26 17.59 -8.38
CA ASP A 54 14.73 16.40 -9.08
C ASP A 54 15.76 15.26 -9.21
N ASP A 55 17.06 15.57 -9.12
CA ASP A 55 18.18 14.62 -9.19
C ASP A 55 18.43 13.84 -7.88
N ASP A 56 17.88 14.31 -6.76
CA ASP A 56 18.05 13.68 -5.44
C ASP A 56 16.97 12.59 -5.17
N ALA A 57 16.18 12.25 -6.18
CA ALA A 57 15.13 11.24 -6.16
C ALA A 57 15.64 9.79 -6.17
N HIS A 58 16.96 9.57 -6.31
CA HIS A 58 17.60 8.29 -6.00
C HIS A 58 17.81 8.16 -4.49
N VAL A 59 16.72 8.15 -3.71
CA VAL A 59 16.80 7.72 -2.31
C VAL A 59 16.71 6.21 -2.30
N THR A 60 17.85 5.56 -2.55
CA THR A 60 18.03 4.12 -2.41
C THR A 60 17.62 3.70 -0.99
N THR A 61 16.49 3.02 -0.87
CA THR A 61 16.12 2.32 0.36
C THR A 61 16.96 1.04 0.40
N VAL A 62 18.22 1.16 0.84
CA VAL A 62 19.00 0.01 1.28
C VAL A 62 18.52 -0.34 2.69
N LEU A 63 17.48 -1.15 2.77
CA LEU A 63 17.21 -2.00 3.92
C LEU A 63 16.94 -3.41 3.40
N ASN A 64 18.02 -4.06 2.96
CA ASN A 64 18.06 -5.52 2.86
C ASN A 64 18.18 -6.06 4.28
N THR A 65 17.08 -6.55 4.81
CA THR A 65 16.92 -7.64 5.79
C THR A 65 15.41 -7.66 6.02
N LEU A 66 14.64 -8.59 5.45
CA LEU A 66 14.62 -10.00 5.79
C LEU A 66 14.10 -10.78 4.56
N GLU A 67 14.91 -11.69 4.02
CA GLU A 67 14.43 -12.82 3.23
C GLU A 67 14.70 -14.09 4.02
N GLU A 68 13.91 -15.12 3.70
CA GLU A 68 13.80 -16.42 4.36
C GLU A 68 12.81 -16.41 5.54
N GLU A 69 11.51 -16.46 5.24
CA GLU A 69 10.76 -17.73 5.22
C GLU A 69 9.48 -17.56 4.39
N ASN A 70 9.29 -18.42 3.39
CA ASN A 70 8.14 -18.42 2.49
C ASN A 70 6.89 -18.97 3.21
N ARG A 71 6.37 -18.22 4.20
CA ARG A 71 5.22 -18.59 5.04
C ARG A 71 4.07 -17.59 4.85
N LEU A 72 3.58 -17.49 3.62
CA LEU A 72 2.42 -16.66 3.24
C LEU A 72 1.19 -16.92 4.13
N GLU A 73 1.06 -18.13 4.70
CA GLU A 73 -0.02 -18.55 5.62
C GLU A 73 0.07 -17.95 7.04
N GLU A 74 1.17 -17.27 7.42
CA GLU A 74 1.34 -16.69 8.77
C GLU A 74 1.20 -15.16 8.79
N ILE A 75 1.07 -14.51 7.63
CA ILE A 75 0.88 -13.06 7.50
C ILE A 75 -0.59 -12.67 7.74
N VAL A 76 -1.51 -13.57 7.39
CA VAL A 76 -2.94 -13.38 7.60
C VAL A 76 -3.28 -13.75 9.04
N ASP A 77 -3.81 -12.79 9.80
CA ASP A 77 -4.26 -13.05 11.18
C ASP A 77 -5.39 -14.09 11.18
N GLU A 78 -5.17 -15.25 11.78
CA GLU A 78 -6.14 -16.35 11.91
C GLU A 78 -7.45 -15.90 12.59
N LYS A 79 -7.44 -14.79 13.33
CA LYS A 79 -8.61 -14.19 13.97
C LYS A 79 -9.39 -13.23 13.07
N CYS A 80 -8.88 -12.89 11.88
CA CYS A 80 -9.65 -12.19 10.88
C CYS A 80 -10.63 -13.19 10.22
N GLY A 81 -11.92 -13.11 10.58
CA GLY A 81 -12.97 -13.90 9.91
C GLY A 81 -13.06 -13.59 8.40
N ASN A 82 -13.79 -14.42 7.62
CA ASN A 82 -13.98 -14.36 6.16
C ASN A 82 -13.22 -13.22 5.46
N VAL A 83 -11.91 -13.43 5.28
CA VAL A 83 -11.10 -12.59 4.40
C VAL A 83 -11.28 -13.16 2.99
N ASP A 84 -11.56 -12.29 2.03
CA ASP A 84 -11.63 -12.67 0.62
C ASP A 84 -10.23 -13.11 0.16
N ALA A 85 -10.12 -14.38 -0.26
CA ALA A 85 -8.85 -14.95 -0.68
C ALA A 85 -8.28 -14.21 -1.90
N GLU A 86 -9.16 -13.72 -2.78
CA GLU A 86 -8.79 -12.95 -3.98
C GLU A 86 -8.13 -11.62 -3.58
N ALA A 87 -8.70 -10.93 -2.59
CA ALA A 87 -8.10 -9.70 -2.07
C ALA A 87 -6.74 -9.93 -1.40
N VAL A 88 -6.55 -11.07 -0.72
CA VAL A 88 -5.25 -11.41 -0.10
C VAL A 88 -4.20 -11.68 -1.15
N GLU A 89 -4.53 -12.45 -2.19
CA GLU A 89 -3.63 -12.75 -3.31
C GLU A 89 -3.16 -11.46 -3.99
N ALA A 90 -4.09 -10.55 -4.29
CA ALA A 90 -3.75 -9.27 -4.90
C ALA A 90 -2.87 -8.37 -3.99
N ILE A 91 -3.08 -8.38 -2.67
CA ILE A 91 -2.20 -7.66 -1.73
C ILE A 91 -0.79 -8.22 -1.78
N LEU A 92 -0.65 -9.55 -1.81
CA LEU A 92 0.64 -10.22 -1.82
C LEU A 92 1.40 -9.90 -3.11
N ASP A 93 0.73 -9.89 -4.26
CA ASP A 93 1.32 -9.49 -5.54
C ASP A 93 1.82 -8.03 -5.50
N ILE A 94 1.00 -7.11 -4.97
CA ILE A 94 1.40 -5.71 -4.80
C ILE A 94 2.60 -5.59 -3.85
N ALA A 95 2.59 -6.34 -2.75
CA ALA A 95 3.67 -6.34 -1.76
C ALA A 95 4.98 -6.85 -2.37
N GLU A 96 4.93 -7.93 -3.16
CA GLU A 96 6.08 -8.47 -3.88
C GLU A 96 6.72 -7.40 -4.76
N MET A 97 5.93 -6.73 -5.61
CA MET A 97 6.41 -5.64 -6.46
C MET A 97 7.04 -4.48 -5.66
N CYS A 98 6.45 -4.13 -4.51
CA CYS A 98 6.97 -3.07 -3.65
C CYS A 98 8.32 -3.42 -2.98
N THR A 99 8.62 -4.72 -2.87
CA THR A 99 9.83 -5.24 -2.21
C THR A 99 10.91 -5.71 -3.18
N ASP A 100 10.74 -5.49 -4.50
CA ASP A 100 11.69 -5.93 -5.52
C ASP A 100 13.14 -5.56 -5.16
N ALA A 101 14.07 -6.49 -5.36
CA ALA A 101 15.48 -6.27 -5.08
C ALA A 101 16.05 -5.10 -5.90
N ASN A 102 15.53 -4.86 -7.10
CA ASN A 102 15.84 -3.71 -7.93
C ASN A 102 14.90 -2.54 -7.61
N PRO A 103 15.41 -1.41 -7.07
CA PRO A 103 14.58 -0.25 -6.76
C PRO A 103 13.91 0.39 -7.99
N ASP A 104 14.48 0.21 -9.19
CA ASP A 104 13.90 0.76 -10.43
C ASP A 104 12.66 0.01 -10.91
N GLU A 105 12.50 -1.26 -10.50
CA GLU A 105 11.32 -2.07 -10.82
C GLU A 105 10.18 -1.85 -9.81
N ARG A 106 10.46 -1.19 -8.67
CA ARG A 106 9.43 -0.92 -7.67
C ARG A 106 8.44 0.12 -8.18
N PRO A 107 7.12 -0.09 -7.97
CA PRO A 107 6.12 0.87 -8.39
C PRO A 107 6.21 2.17 -7.59
N SER A 108 5.83 3.29 -8.22
CA SER A 108 5.57 4.54 -7.50
C SER A 108 4.39 4.39 -6.54
N MET A 109 4.34 5.22 -5.50
CA MET A 109 3.23 5.19 -4.54
C MET A 109 1.87 5.52 -5.17
N SER A 110 1.84 6.37 -6.19
CA SER A 110 0.61 6.59 -6.98
C SER A 110 0.15 5.33 -7.70
N ARG A 111 1.08 4.51 -8.21
CA ARG A 111 0.74 3.23 -8.85
C ARG A 111 0.26 2.20 -7.82
N VAL A 112 0.91 2.11 -6.65
CA VAL A 112 0.46 1.26 -5.54
C VAL A 112 -0.96 1.64 -5.10
N LEU A 113 -1.23 2.93 -4.94
CA LEU A 113 -2.56 3.41 -4.60
C LEU A 113 -3.60 2.99 -5.64
N GLN A 114 -3.29 3.15 -6.94
CA GLN A 114 -4.18 2.74 -8.01
C GLN A 114 -4.50 1.24 -7.95
N MET A 115 -3.48 0.38 -7.80
CA MET A 115 -3.68 -1.07 -7.71
C MET A 115 -4.55 -1.43 -6.51
N LEU A 116 -4.29 -0.83 -5.34
CA LEU A 116 -5.13 -1.03 -4.15
C LEU A 116 -6.57 -0.55 -4.36
N GLU A 117 -6.79 0.56 -5.07
CA GLU A 117 -8.14 1.07 -5.35
C GLU A 117 -8.88 0.17 -6.35
N GLU A 118 -8.21 -0.34 -7.38
CA GLU A 118 -8.79 -1.27 -8.36
C GLU A 118 -9.29 -2.56 -7.68
N GLU A 119 -8.54 -3.09 -6.71
CA GLU A 119 -8.90 -4.31 -5.98
C GLU A 119 -9.93 -4.08 -4.87
N ILE A 120 -9.89 -2.92 -4.19
CA ILE A 120 -10.83 -2.61 -3.08
C ILE A 120 -12.17 -2.05 -3.61
N MET A 121 -12.17 -1.42 -4.78
CA MET A 121 -13.35 -0.75 -5.35
C MET A 121 -13.93 -1.44 -6.58
N SER A 122 -13.39 -2.58 -7.05
CA SER A 122 -14.10 -3.37 -8.06
C SER A 122 -15.48 -3.73 -7.50
N PRO A 123 -16.60 -3.16 -8.00
CA PRO A 123 -17.88 -3.74 -7.70
C PRO A 123 -17.83 -5.11 -8.37
N CYS A 124 -17.98 -6.16 -7.58
CA CYS A 124 -18.15 -7.49 -8.12
C CYS A 124 -19.14 -7.41 -9.28
N LEU A 125 -18.71 -7.79 -10.49
CA LEU A 125 -19.52 -7.77 -11.71
C LEU A 125 -20.76 -8.68 -11.61
N SER A 126 -20.97 -9.35 -10.47
CA SER A 126 -22.16 -10.14 -10.15
C SER A 126 -23.37 -9.32 -9.67
N ASP A 127 -23.21 -8.07 -9.21
CA ASP A 127 -24.35 -7.24 -8.76
C ASP A 127 -25.10 -6.55 -9.93
N PHE A 128 -24.62 -6.68 -11.17
CA PHE A 128 -25.23 -6.06 -12.36
C PHE A 128 -25.79 -7.06 -13.38
N TYR A 129 -25.82 -8.36 -13.06
CA TYR A 129 -26.41 -9.39 -13.94
C TYR A 129 -27.62 -10.07 -13.27
N GLU A 130 -28.64 -9.30 -12.88
CA GLU A 130 -29.99 -9.87 -12.84
C GLU A 130 -30.41 -10.13 -14.30
N PRO A 131 -30.73 -11.39 -14.68
CA PRO A 131 -31.32 -11.63 -15.98
C PRO A 131 -32.74 -11.05 -15.94
N HIS A 132 -32.94 -9.87 -16.52
CA HIS A 132 -34.26 -9.45 -16.97
C HIS A 132 -34.69 -10.40 -18.11
N LEU A 133 -35.17 -11.58 -17.72
CA LEU A 133 -36.12 -12.36 -18.48
C LEU A 133 -37.50 -11.75 -18.23
N ASP A 134 -37.79 -10.71 -18.99
CA ASP A 134 -39.16 -10.31 -19.30
C ASP A 134 -39.17 -9.77 -20.74
N ILE A 135 -39.50 -10.67 -21.68
CA ILE A 135 -40.41 -10.52 -22.85
C ILE A 135 -40.36 -11.81 -23.66
#